data_AF-A0A9P4T8X5-F1
#
_entry.id   AF-A0A9P4T8X5-F1
#
_cell.length_a   1.000
_cell.length_b   1.000
_cell.length_c   1.000
_cell.angle_alpha   90.00
_cell.angle_beta   90.00
_cell.angle_gamma   90.00
#
_symmetry.space_group_name_H-M   'P 1'
#
loop_
_entity.id
_entity.type
_entity.pdbx_description
1 polymer ?
#
loop_
_entity_poly.entity_id
_entity_poly.type
_entity_poly.pdbx_seq_one_letter_code
_entity_poly.pdbx_strand_id
1 'polypeptide(L)'
;MDVFLDTNSALHGWGLVLLAATVLTLVAGTVRKYFRKPAVLTRQPYIPSKLQKENQEDAYYTIEPLPTLDISTEEPIKARPFKPKYHMTMALENSTISDLLTMDNTYTPRLTLRRHLLTTHPSETIASNPTADPAVLELYTWLTQTYLPLRFPTIFTLSSTNLKNTCTGDSLPLTPSSATEALHLLGAHIDTEFLILLPSTQPEDEGKYRLEAFVTCFPSGFRTRDKLGLLLAEIHAPVPHYRQKLERSMDRFFAALGVGRVVKRWNWTVSTTGGLGGREGGFADYGAQV
;
A
#
# COMPACT_ATOMS: atom_id res chain seq x y z
N MET A 1 -67.29 32.37 -64.07
CA MET A 1 -65.93 31.80 -64.04
C MET A 1 -65.72 31.34 -62.61
N ASP A 2 -65.96 30.05 -62.33
CA ASP A 2 -65.67 29.48 -61.00
C ASP A 2 -64.71 28.32 -61.19
N VAL A 3 -63.51 28.51 -60.66
CA VAL A 3 -62.40 27.57 -60.70
C VAL A 3 -62.48 26.71 -59.43
N PHE A 4 -62.73 25.41 -59.60
CA PHE A 4 -62.54 24.42 -58.55
C PHE A 4 -61.05 24.27 -58.26
N LEU A 5 -60.61 24.62 -57.04
CA LEU A 5 -59.28 24.28 -56.52
C LEU A 5 -59.37 22.95 -55.77
N ASP A 6 -58.60 21.98 -56.26
CA ASP A 6 -58.46 20.63 -55.72
C ASP A 6 -57.67 20.67 -54.40
N THR A 7 -58.37 20.49 -53.28
CA THR A 7 -57.83 20.59 -51.92
C THR A 7 -57.25 19.27 -51.39
N ASN A 8 -57.32 18.18 -52.16
CA ASN A 8 -56.88 16.86 -51.70
C ASN A 8 -55.37 16.59 -51.79
N SER A 9 -54.61 17.36 -52.59
CA SER A 9 -53.16 17.16 -52.73
C SER A 9 -52.34 17.70 -51.55
N ALA A 10 -52.85 18.72 -50.85
CA ALA A 10 -52.14 19.35 -49.72
C ALA A 10 -52.20 18.50 -48.43
N LEU A 11 -53.33 17.83 -48.17
CA LEU A 11 -53.54 17.06 -46.93
C LEU A 11 -52.65 15.80 -46.85
N HIS A 12 -52.31 15.18 -47.99
CA HIS A 12 -51.44 14.00 -48.02
C HIS A 12 -49.95 14.32 -47.88
N GLY A 13 -49.50 15.50 -48.34
CA GLY A 13 -48.12 15.95 -48.19
C GLY A 13 -47.73 16.24 -46.74
N TRP A 14 -48.60 16.95 -46.00
CA TRP A 14 -48.34 17.27 -44.58
C TRP A 14 -48.43 16.04 -43.67
N GLY A 15 -49.31 15.08 -43.99
CA GLY A 15 -49.41 13.81 -43.25
C GLY A 15 -48.13 12.99 -43.29
N LEU A 16 -47.47 12.89 -44.45
CA LEU A 16 -46.20 12.17 -44.61
C LEU A 16 -45.03 12.88 -43.93
N VAL A 17 -44.99 14.21 -43.95
CA VAL A 17 -43.96 15.01 -43.27
C VAL A 17 -44.08 14.87 -41.75
N LEU A 18 -45.30 14.92 -41.21
CA LEU A 18 -45.54 14.73 -39.78
C LEU A 18 -45.20 13.30 -39.33
N LEU A 19 -45.53 12.28 -40.13
CA LEU A 19 -45.20 10.89 -39.85
C LEU A 19 -43.67 10.68 -39.84
N ALA A 20 -42.95 11.22 -40.83
CA ALA A 20 -41.50 11.15 -40.90
C ALA A 20 -40.82 11.86 -39.71
N ALA A 21 -41.33 13.03 -39.30
CA ALA A 21 -40.82 13.75 -38.12
C ALA A 21 -41.05 12.99 -36.82
N THR A 22 -42.21 12.31 -36.66
CA THR A 22 -42.45 11.43 -35.50
C THR A 22 -41.54 10.21 -35.49
N VAL A 23 -41.27 9.58 -36.64
CA VAL A 23 -40.35 8.43 -36.70
C VAL A 23 -38.91 8.86 -36.40
N LEU A 24 -38.46 10.00 -36.93
CA LEU A 24 -37.11 10.51 -36.68
C LEU A 24 -36.90 10.90 -35.21
N THR A 25 -37.90 11.48 -34.55
CA THR A 25 -37.84 11.82 -33.13
C THR A 25 -37.89 10.57 -32.24
N LEU A 26 -38.63 9.53 -32.62
CA LEU A 26 -38.67 8.25 -31.91
C LEU A 26 -37.34 7.51 -32.02
N VAL A 27 -36.76 7.45 -33.22
CA VAL A 27 -35.45 6.83 -33.48
C VAL A 27 -34.33 7.62 -32.80
N ALA A 28 -34.33 8.95 -32.87
CA ALA A 28 -33.37 9.77 -32.13
C ALA A 28 -33.51 9.60 -30.61
N GLY A 29 -34.73 9.42 -30.10
CA GLY A 29 -35.02 9.14 -28.70
C GLY A 29 -34.49 7.78 -28.23
N THR A 30 -34.67 6.72 -29.02
CA THR A 30 -34.14 5.37 -28.72
C THR A 30 -32.64 5.29 -28.88
N VAL A 31 -32.05 5.91 -29.91
CA VAL A 31 -30.59 6.01 -30.09
C VAL A 31 -29.98 6.82 -28.94
N ARG A 32 -30.58 7.95 -28.53
CA ARG A 32 -30.11 8.73 -27.37
C ARG A 32 -30.24 7.95 -26.06
N LYS A 33 -31.20 7.04 -25.93
CA LYS A 33 -31.34 6.13 -24.78
C LYS A 33 -30.29 5.02 -24.79
N TYR A 34 -29.90 4.51 -25.96
CA TYR A 34 -28.85 3.49 -26.12
C TYR A 34 -27.43 4.05 -25.98
N PHE A 35 -27.19 5.29 -26.40
CA PHE A 35 -25.88 5.97 -26.29
C PHE A 35 -25.74 6.87 -25.06
N ARG A 36 -26.76 6.93 -24.19
CA ARG A 36 -26.61 7.52 -22.85
C ARG A 36 -25.72 6.57 -22.05
N LYS A 37 -24.41 6.82 -22.03
CA LYS A 37 -23.51 6.22 -21.06
C LYS A 37 -24.18 6.40 -19.68
N PRO A 38 -24.35 5.34 -18.87
CA PRO A 38 -24.79 5.53 -17.51
C PRO A 38 -23.83 6.55 -16.89
N ALA A 39 -24.37 7.60 -16.28
CA ALA A 39 -23.55 8.45 -15.44
C ALA A 39 -22.96 7.50 -14.40
N VAL A 40 -21.66 7.23 -14.52
CA VAL A 40 -20.90 6.60 -13.46
C VAL A 40 -20.98 7.62 -12.33
N LEU A 41 -21.97 7.43 -11.46
CA LEU A 41 -21.93 7.98 -10.13
C LEU A 41 -20.72 7.30 -9.51
N THR A 42 -19.55 7.94 -9.64
CA THR A 42 -18.39 7.66 -8.81
C THR A 42 -18.89 7.90 -7.40
N ARG A 43 -19.44 6.86 -6.79
CA ARG A 43 -19.91 6.91 -5.43
C ARG A 43 -18.63 6.97 -4.63
N GLN A 44 -18.18 8.18 -4.31
CA GLN A 44 -17.11 8.34 -3.33
C GLN A 44 -17.49 7.46 -2.15
N PRO A 45 -16.58 6.57 -1.70
CA PRO A 45 -16.89 5.69 -0.60
C PRO A 45 -17.37 6.56 0.56
N TYR A 46 -18.56 6.27 1.07
CA TYR A 46 -19.12 6.99 2.20
C TYR A 46 -18.21 6.73 3.40
N ILE A 47 -17.36 7.71 3.72
CA ILE A 47 -16.54 7.72 4.93
C ILE A 47 -17.40 8.37 6.03
N PRO A 48 -17.74 7.65 7.10
CA PRO A 48 -18.46 8.23 8.24
C PRO A 48 -17.78 9.49 8.77
N SER A 49 -18.52 10.56 9.07
CA SER A 49 -17.97 11.86 9.48
C SER A 49 -17.10 11.83 10.75
N LYS A 50 -17.21 10.78 11.57
CA LYS A 50 -16.30 10.52 12.70
C LYS A 50 -14.87 10.18 12.26
N LEU A 51 -14.68 9.51 11.12
CA LEU A 51 -13.37 9.21 10.53
C LEU A 51 -12.74 10.43 9.83
N GLN A 52 -13.55 11.42 9.43
CA GLN A 52 -13.04 12.66 8.84
C GLN A 52 -12.36 13.59 9.86
N LYS A 53 -12.66 13.47 11.16
CA LYS A 53 -12.13 14.37 12.20
C LYS A 53 -10.71 14.03 12.70
N GLU A 54 -10.13 12.91 12.26
CA GLU A 54 -8.74 12.52 12.60
C GLU A 54 -7.76 12.71 11.42
N ASN A 55 -8.20 13.31 10.30
CA ASN A 55 -7.34 13.73 9.19
C ASN A 55 -6.64 15.06 9.49
N GLN A 56 -5.70 15.06 10.44
CA GLN A 56 -4.80 16.20 10.61
C GLN A 56 -3.41 15.78 10.17
N GLU A 57 -2.85 16.50 9.20
CA GLU A 57 -1.45 16.37 8.76
C GLU A 57 -0.49 16.39 9.96
N ASP A 58 -0.88 17.08 11.04
CA ASP A 58 -0.25 17.09 12.37
C ASP A 58 0.04 15.70 12.94
N ALA A 59 -0.75 14.68 12.62
CA ALA A 59 -0.55 13.32 13.09
C ALA A 59 0.81 12.74 12.65
N TYR A 60 1.30 13.09 11.45
CA TYR A 60 2.61 12.66 10.97
C TYR A 60 3.78 13.30 11.71
N TYR A 61 3.58 14.48 12.26
CA TYR A 61 4.60 15.25 12.96
C TYR A 61 4.51 15.09 14.49
N THR A 62 3.48 14.41 14.99
CA THR A 62 3.34 14.05 16.40
C THR A 62 4.22 12.84 16.72
N ILE A 63 5.52 13.06 16.70
CA ILE A 63 6.56 12.04 16.93
C ILE A 63 7.25 12.37 18.26
N GLU A 64 7.20 11.43 19.18
CA GLU A 64 7.92 11.54 20.45
C GLU A 64 9.40 11.18 20.22
N PRO A 65 10.36 12.09 20.48
CA PRO A 65 11.77 11.79 20.31
C PRO A 65 12.29 10.83 21.40
N LEU A 66 13.31 10.04 21.09
CA LEU A 66 14.10 9.28 22.07
C LEU A 66 15.51 9.89 22.22
N PRO A 67 15.65 11.02 22.94
CA PRO A 67 16.92 11.77 23.01
C PRO A 67 18.03 11.05 23.78
N THR A 68 17.68 10.03 24.56
CA THR A 68 18.61 9.27 25.42
C THR A 68 18.69 7.79 25.04
N LEU A 69 18.19 7.41 23.85
CA LEU A 69 18.24 6.01 23.40
C LEU A 69 19.69 5.58 23.20
N ASP A 70 20.11 4.57 23.98
CA ASP A 70 21.31 3.78 23.74
C ASP A 70 20.91 2.42 23.14
N ILE A 71 21.00 2.34 21.81
CA ILE A 71 20.63 1.15 21.05
C ILE A 71 21.43 -0.09 21.48
N SER A 72 22.64 0.06 22.02
CA SER A 72 23.46 -1.09 22.44
C SER A 72 22.90 -1.83 23.65
N THR A 73 22.05 -1.16 24.42
CA THR A 73 21.40 -1.69 25.64
C THR A 73 19.90 -1.97 25.47
N GLU A 74 19.31 -1.52 24.35
CA GLU A 74 17.89 -1.71 24.07
C GLU A 74 17.63 -3.17 23.68
N GLU A 75 16.84 -3.87 24.48
CA GLU A 75 16.53 -5.28 24.26
C GLU A 75 15.43 -5.47 23.20
N PRO A 76 15.53 -6.48 22.33
CA PRO A 76 14.48 -6.77 21.35
C PRO A 76 13.12 -7.03 22.00
N ILE A 77 12.04 -6.61 21.33
CA ILE A 77 10.67 -6.81 21.82
C ILE A 77 10.34 -8.30 21.88
N LYS A 78 10.06 -8.80 23.09
CA LYS A 78 9.69 -10.20 23.35
C LYS A 78 8.17 -10.38 23.25
N ALA A 79 7.63 -10.31 22.03
CA ALA A 79 6.20 -10.51 21.79
C ALA A 79 5.78 -11.97 22.00
N ARG A 80 4.73 -12.20 22.80
CA ARG A 80 4.15 -13.52 23.07
C ARG A 80 2.64 -13.50 22.83
N PRO A 81 2.18 -13.38 21.57
CA PRO A 81 0.76 -13.20 21.24
C PRO A 81 -0.06 -14.50 21.39
N PHE A 82 0.42 -15.47 22.18
CA PHE A 82 -0.18 -16.79 22.33
C PHE A 82 -1.50 -16.68 23.09
N LYS A 83 -2.58 -17.17 22.48
CA LYS A 83 -3.89 -17.28 23.13
C LYS A 83 -4.23 -18.76 23.34
N PRO A 84 -4.74 -19.16 24.52
CA PRO A 84 -5.12 -20.55 24.78
C PRO A 84 -6.14 -21.10 23.78
N LYS A 85 -7.00 -20.23 23.26
CA LYS A 85 -7.98 -20.54 22.23
C LYS A 85 -7.72 -19.71 20.98
N TYR A 86 -7.58 -20.38 19.84
CA TYR A 86 -7.39 -19.74 18.56
C TYR A 86 -8.71 -19.17 18.02
N HIS A 87 -8.70 -17.89 17.68
CA HIS A 87 -9.77 -17.21 16.97
C HIS A 87 -9.18 -16.48 15.77
N MET A 88 -9.59 -16.88 14.56
CA MET A 88 -9.19 -16.21 13.33
C MET A 88 -9.87 -14.85 13.24
N THR A 89 -9.12 -13.81 13.58
CA THR A 89 -9.53 -12.41 13.54
C THR A 89 -8.37 -11.59 12.96
N MET A 90 -8.61 -10.33 12.62
CA MET A 90 -7.53 -9.45 12.15
C MET A 90 -6.49 -9.11 13.23
N ALA A 91 -6.86 -9.24 14.51
CA ALA A 91 -6.02 -8.97 15.68
C ALA A 91 -5.32 -7.61 15.63
N LEU A 92 -6.02 -6.57 15.16
CA LEU A 92 -5.49 -5.22 15.06
C LEU A 92 -5.51 -4.50 16.41
N GLU A 93 -4.44 -3.76 16.67
CA GLU A 93 -4.28 -2.82 17.77
C GLU A 93 -3.98 -1.44 17.18
N ASN A 94 -4.57 -0.39 17.74
CA ASN A 94 -4.17 0.97 17.36
C ASN A 94 -2.73 1.23 17.85
N SER A 95 -1.98 1.99 17.08
CA SER A 95 -0.62 2.41 17.41
C SER A 95 -0.46 3.90 17.13
N THR A 96 0.68 4.46 17.52
CA THR A 96 1.07 5.83 17.18
C THR A 96 2.14 5.82 16.08
N ILE A 97 2.38 6.99 15.48
CA ILE A 97 3.50 7.17 14.55
C ILE A 97 4.83 6.90 15.27
N SER A 98 5.01 7.34 16.53
CA SER A 98 6.23 7.06 17.32
C SER A 98 6.60 5.57 17.43
N ASP A 99 5.60 4.69 17.32
CA ASP A 99 5.77 3.23 17.41
C ASP A 99 5.95 2.55 16.03
N LEU A 100 6.12 3.33 14.95
CA LEU A 100 6.15 2.81 13.58
C LEU A 100 7.35 1.90 13.32
N LEU A 101 8.54 2.29 13.80
CA LEU A 101 9.77 1.53 13.68
C LEU A 101 10.35 1.21 15.06
N THR A 102 10.98 0.05 15.16
CA THR A 102 11.67 -0.43 16.35
C THR A 102 13.17 -0.48 16.09
N MET A 103 13.96 -0.12 17.10
CA MET A 103 15.42 -0.18 17.08
C MET A 103 15.85 -0.88 18.36
N ASP A 104 16.79 -1.82 18.26
CA ASP A 104 17.31 -2.58 19.39
C ASP A 104 18.78 -2.97 19.15
N ASN A 105 19.38 -3.63 20.14
CA ASN A 105 20.79 -4.02 20.12
C ASN A 105 21.18 -5.01 18.99
N THR A 106 20.22 -5.51 18.20
CA THR A 106 20.47 -6.34 17.03
C THR A 106 20.57 -5.56 15.72
N TYR A 107 20.34 -4.24 15.75
CA TYR A 107 20.30 -3.38 14.56
C TYR A 107 21.54 -3.51 13.66
N THR A 108 22.75 -3.25 14.19
CA THR A 108 23.98 -3.29 13.40
C THR A 108 24.27 -4.67 12.77
N PRO A 109 24.27 -5.79 13.52
CA PRO A 109 24.48 -7.10 12.90
C PRO A 109 23.41 -7.45 11.87
N ARG A 110 22.15 -7.05 12.10
CA ARG A 110 21.08 -7.27 11.12
C ARG A 110 21.25 -6.43 9.87
N LEU A 111 21.69 -5.18 9.96
CA LEU A 111 22.02 -4.37 8.78
C LEU A 111 23.12 -5.01 7.93
N THR A 112 24.14 -5.59 8.55
CA THR A 112 25.20 -6.32 7.81
C THR A 112 24.60 -7.44 6.96
N LEU A 113 23.71 -8.25 7.55
CA LEU A 113 23.04 -9.31 6.81
C LEU A 113 22.10 -8.77 5.72
N ARG A 114 21.32 -7.72 6.03
CA ARG A 114 20.43 -7.08 5.04
C ARG A 114 21.22 -6.59 3.83
N ARG A 115 22.32 -5.86 4.05
CA ARG A 115 23.20 -5.35 2.98
C ARG A 115 23.77 -6.47 2.12
N HIS A 116 24.18 -7.57 2.75
CA HIS A 116 24.63 -8.75 2.03
C HIS A 116 23.53 -9.30 1.11
N LEU A 117 22.30 -9.47 1.62
CA LEU A 117 21.17 -9.97 0.83
C LEU A 117 20.76 -9.01 -0.29
N LEU A 118 20.70 -7.71 -0.02
CA LEU A 118 20.42 -6.68 -1.03
C LEU A 118 21.41 -6.72 -2.20
N THR A 119 22.68 -7.01 -1.90
CA THR A 119 23.75 -7.08 -2.91
C THR A 119 23.74 -8.40 -3.67
N THR A 120 23.54 -9.52 -2.96
CA THR A 120 23.65 -10.87 -3.54
C THR A 120 22.37 -11.35 -4.20
N HIS A 121 21.21 -10.84 -3.77
CA HIS A 121 19.89 -11.25 -4.26
C HIS A 121 18.95 -10.05 -4.52
N PRO A 122 19.40 -9.02 -5.27
CA PRO A 122 18.65 -7.77 -5.42
C PRO A 122 17.24 -7.97 -5.98
N SER A 123 17.06 -8.92 -6.91
CA SER A 123 15.74 -9.24 -7.48
C SER A 123 14.82 -9.95 -6.49
N GLU A 124 15.34 -10.67 -5.50
CA GLU A 124 14.51 -11.31 -4.49
C GLU A 124 14.15 -10.36 -3.36
N THR A 125 15.04 -9.38 -3.08
CA THR A 125 14.86 -8.46 -1.95
C THR A 125 14.15 -7.17 -2.30
N ILE A 126 14.26 -6.66 -3.53
CA ILE A 126 13.70 -5.35 -3.91
C ILE A 126 12.90 -5.47 -5.22
N ALA A 127 11.72 -4.84 -5.24
CA ALA A 127 11.01 -4.56 -6.48
C ALA A 127 10.15 -3.30 -6.37
N SER A 128 9.96 -2.58 -7.48
CA SER A 128 8.98 -1.52 -7.62
C SER A 128 8.37 -1.59 -9.02
N ASN A 129 7.04 -1.63 -9.11
CA ASN A 129 6.34 -1.31 -10.35
C ASN A 129 6.29 0.21 -10.51
N PRO A 130 6.34 0.77 -11.74
CA PRO A 130 6.36 2.22 -11.96
C PRO A 130 5.20 2.99 -11.28
N THR A 131 4.05 2.34 -11.11
CA THR A 131 2.90 2.93 -10.42
C THR A 131 3.14 3.20 -8.92
N ALA A 132 4.11 2.52 -8.31
CA ALA A 132 4.48 2.68 -6.90
C ALA A 132 5.58 3.71 -6.67
N ASP A 133 6.27 4.16 -7.71
CA ASP A 133 7.42 5.05 -7.57
C ASP A 133 7.12 6.32 -6.75
N PRO A 134 5.97 7.01 -6.95
CA PRO A 134 5.62 8.16 -6.12
C PRO A 134 5.47 7.82 -4.62
N ALA A 135 4.82 6.69 -4.30
CA ALA A 135 4.60 6.26 -2.92
C ALA A 135 5.90 5.81 -2.23
N VAL A 136 6.79 5.17 -3.00
CA VAL A 136 8.13 4.80 -2.53
C VAL A 136 8.95 6.06 -2.18
N LEU A 137 8.96 7.04 -3.08
CA LEU A 137 9.71 8.28 -2.89
C LEU A 137 9.12 9.13 -1.76
N GLU A 138 7.80 9.16 -1.62
CA GLU A 138 7.11 9.79 -0.49
C GLU A 138 7.54 9.16 0.84
N LEU A 139 7.47 7.83 0.95
CA LEU A 139 7.89 7.09 2.15
C LEU A 139 9.36 7.38 2.49
N TYR A 140 10.24 7.31 1.49
CA TYR A 140 11.67 7.59 1.66
C TYR A 140 11.92 9.00 2.19
N THR A 141 11.31 10.00 1.53
CA THR A 141 11.43 11.41 1.89
C THR A 141 10.95 11.63 3.32
N TRP A 142 9.76 11.12 3.66
CA TRP A 142 9.19 11.28 4.99
C TRP A 142 10.03 10.57 6.06
N LEU A 143 10.49 9.34 5.81
CA LEU A 143 11.35 8.64 6.76
C LEU A 143 12.67 9.37 7.01
N THR A 144 13.33 9.85 5.96
CA THR A 144 14.67 10.45 6.07
C THR A 144 14.65 11.89 6.57
N GLN A 145 13.66 12.68 6.18
CA GLN A 145 13.60 14.11 6.50
C GLN A 145 12.74 14.41 7.73
N THR A 146 11.83 13.50 8.11
CA THR A 146 10.92 13.70 9.25
C THR A 146 11.12 12.61 10.30
N TYR A 147 10.79 11.36 10.00
CA TYR A 147 10.61 10.34 11.05
C TYR A 147 11.90 9.97 11.78
N LEU A 148 12.92 9.52 11.05
CA LEU A 148 14.17 9.04 11.63
C LEU A 148 14.92 10.10 12.46
N PRO A 149 15.17 11.33 11.96
CA PRO A 149 15.87 12.33 12.76
C PRO A 149 15.07 12.84 13.96
N LEU A 150 13.73 12.84 13.89
CA LEU A 150 12.90 13.23 15.03
C LEU A 150 12.78 12.11 16.07
N ARG A 151 12.50 10.86 15.65
CA ARG A 151 12.29 9.74 16.57
C ARG A 151 13.58 9.24 17.20
N PHE A 152 14.66 9.15 16.42
CA PHE A 152 15.92 8.52 16.82
C PHE A 152 17.12 9.49 16.67
N PRO A 153 17.12 10.64 17.36
CA PRO A 153 18.14 11.68 17.18
C PRO A 153 19.55 11.26 17.61
N THR A 154 19.70 10.20 18.42
CA THR A 154 20.99 9.63 18.80
C THR A 154 21.63 8.77 17.68
N ILE A 155 20.80 8.25 16.76
CA ILE A 155 21.21 7.37 15.66
C ILE A 155 21.26 8.14 14.34
N PHE A 156 20.30 9.03 14.10
CA PHE A 156 20.16 9.74 12.84
C PHE A 156 20.29 11.25 13.03
N THR A 157 21.19 11.87 12.28
CA THR A 157 21.41 13.32 12.29
C THR A 157 21.15 13.90 10.92
N LEU A 158 20.11 14.72 10.80
CA LEU A 158 19.76 15.38 9.54
C LEU A 158 20.69 16.56 9.28
N SER A 159 21.16 16.67 8.04
CA SER A 159 21.89 17.82 7.50
C SER A 159 21.13 18.42 6.31
N SER A 160 21.69 19.44 5.67
CA SER A 160 21.07 20.06 4.49
C SER A 160 21.02 19.17 3.25
N THR A 161 21.86 18.14 3.16
CA THR A 161 21.99 17.31 1.94
C THR A 161 21.83 15.81 2.19
N ASN A 162 21.97 15.36 3.44
CA ASN A 162 21.90 13.94 3.79
C ASN A 162 21.43 13.71 5.23
N LEU A 163 21.01 12.48 5.50
CA LEU A 163 20.77 11.96 6.85
C LEU A 163 21.93 11.04 7.24
N LYS A 164 22.71 11.44 8.24
CA LYS A 164 23.83 10.62 8.75
C LYS A 164 23.32 9.54 9.69
N ASN A 165 23.76 8.31 9.50
CA ASN A 165 23.58 7.21 10.45
C ASN A 165 24.85 7.05 11.30
N THR A 166 24.76 7.38 12.59
CA THR A 166 25.92 7.37 13.50
C THR A 166 26.37 5.96 13.87
N CYS A 167 25.48 4.96 13.82
CA CYS A 167 25.82 3.56 14.11
C CYS A 167 26.69 2.92 13.03
N THR A 168 26.48 3.27 11.76
CA THR A 168 27.26 2.70 10.64
C THR A 168 28.31 3.67 10.08
N GLY A 169 28.19 4.96 10.35
CA GLY A 169 29.01 6.02 9.77
C GLY A 169 28.58 6.45 8.36
N ASP A 170 27.60 5.76 7.77
CA ASP A 170 27.11 6.03 6.42
C ASP A 170 26.14 7.23 6.40
N SER A 171 25.78 7.70 5.21
CA SER A 171 24.81 8.78 5.02
C SER A 171 23.82 8.43 3.91
N LEU A 172 22.54 8.74 4.13
CA LEU A 172 21.48 8.60 3.14
C LEU A 172 21.27 9.93 2.42
N PRO A 173 21.27 9.99 1.07
CA PRO A 173 20.95 11.22 0.35
C PRO A 173 19.49 11.62 0.60
N LEU A 174 19.16 12.90 0.72
CA LEU A 174 17.77 13.33 0.91
C LEU A 174 16.90 13.18 -0.35
N THR A 175 17.53 13.07 -1.51
CA THR A 175 16.89 12.89 -2.81
C THR A 175 17.53 11.70 -3.53
N PRO A 176 16.90 10.52 -3.50
CA PRO A 176 17.40 9.35 -4.24
C PRO A 176 17.14 9.53 -5.73
N SER A 177 17.94 8.90 -6.59
CA SER A 177 17.82 8.97 -8.05
C SER A 177 16.63 8.19 -8.61
N SER A 178 16.11 7.21 -7.86
CA SER A 178 14.98 6.37 -8.27
C SER A 178 14.27 5.74 -7.08
N ALA A 179 13.06 5.21 -7.30
CA ALA A 179 12.33 4.41 -6.32
C ALA A 179 13.09 3.14 -5.92
N THR A 180 13.74 2.47 -6.88
CA THR A 180 14.57 1.28 -6.58
C THR A 180 15.74 1.62 -5.67
N GLU A 181 16.43 2.75 -5.93
CA GLU A 181 17.50 3.21 -5.03
C GLU A 181 16.95 3.59 -3.65
N ALA A 182 15.80 4.27 -3.59
CA ALA A 182 15.13 4.59 -2.33
C ALA A 182 14.84 3.32 -1.51
N LEU A 183 14.25 2.28 -2.11
CA LEU A 183 14.02 0.99 -1.46
C LEU A 183 15.31 0.32 -0.99
N HIS A 184 16.37 0.38 -1.81
CA HIS A 184 17.69 -0.13 -1.42
C HIS A 184 18.22 0.59 -0.18
N LEU A 185 18.18 1.92 -0.16
CA LEU A 185 18.62 2.73 0.96
C LEU A 185 17.79 2.49 2.22
N LEU A 186 16.46 2.35 2.10
CA LEU A 186 15.61 1.95 3.23
C LEU A 186 16.02 0.58 3.78
N GLY A 187 16.18 -0.42 2.90
CA GLY A 187 16.58 -1.77 3.31
C GLY A 187 17.98 -1.83 3.96
N ALA A 188 18.92 -1.03 3.48
CA ALA A 188 20.31 -1.03 3.93
C ALA A 188 20.55 -0.25 5.24
N HIS A 189 19.57 0.56 5.68
CA HIS A 189 19.70 1.43 6.86
C HIS A 189 18.58 1.26 7.88
N ILE A 190 17.48 0.58 7.55
CA ILE A 190 16.37 0.34 8.46
C ILE A 190 16.14 -1.16 8.54
N ASP A 191 16.21 -1.70 9.75
CA ASP A 191 15.90 -3.10 10.01
C ASP A 191 14.38 -3.31 10.09
N THR A 192 13.72 -3.12 8.94
CA THR A 192 12.28 -3.28 8.77
C THR A 192 12.01 -3.63 7.31
N GLU A 193 11.03 -4.51 7.08
CA GLU A 193 10.56 -4.83 5.73
C GLU A 193 9.44 -3.87 5.34
N PHE A 194 9.52 -3.30 4.13
CA PHE A 194 8.50 -2.41 3.59
C PHE A 194 7.78 -3.10 2.44
N LEU A 195 6.46 -3.19 2.53
CA LEU A 195 5.59 -3.69 1.48
C LEU A 195 4.55 -2.60 1.20
N ILE A 196 4.56 -2.08 -0.02
CA ILE A 196 3.74 -0.93 -0.43
C ILE A 196 2.56 -1.45 -1.23
N LEU A 197 1.38 -1.24 -0.66
CA LEU A 197 0.11 -1.60 -1.27
C LEU A 197 -0.55 -0.36 -1.85
N LEU A 198 -0.98 -0.44 -3.11
CA LEU A 198 -1.77 0.62 -3.74
C LEU A 198 -3.20 0.14 -4.08
N PRO A 199 -4.20 1.03 -4.05
CA PRO A 199 -5.52 0.72 -4.59
C PRO A 199 -5.42 0.24 -6.04
N SER A 200 -6.15 -0.80 -6.39
CA SER A 200 -6.15 -1.32 -7.76
C SER A 200 -6.77 -0.30 -8.71
N THR A 201 -6.13 -0.12 -9.86
CA THR A 201 -6.64 0.71 -10.97
C THR A 201 -7.55 -0.08 -11.92
N GLN A 202 -7.65 -1.40 -11.74
CA GLN A 202 -8.49 -2.27 -12.58
C GLN A 202 -9.96 -2.23 -12.13
N PRO A 203 -10.93 -2.02 -13.05
CA PRO A 203 -12.34 -1.91 -12.69
C PRO A 203 -12.91 -3.13 -11.94
N GLU A 204 -12.46 -4.35 -12.28
CA GLU A 204 -12.87 -5.60 -11.65
C GLU A 204 -12.39 -5.77 -10.20
N ASP A 205 -11.43 -4.94 -9.78
CA ASP A 205 -10.81 -4.94 -8.47
C ASP A 205 -11.05 -3.64 -7.69
N GLU A 206 -12.14 -2.94 -8.02
CA GLU A 206 -12.54 -1.72 -7.33
C GLU A 206 -12.54 -1.92 -5.80
N GLY A 207 -11.83 -1.03 -5.09
CA GLY A 207 -11.71 -1.04 -3.64
C GLY A 207 -10.74 -2.07 -3.06
N LYS A 208 -10.05 -2.85 -3.90
CA LYS A 208 -8.99 -3.79 -3.47
C LYS A 208 -7.60 -3.16 -3.61
N TYR A 209 -6.61 -3.80 -2.98
CA TYR A 209 -5.23 -3.34 -2.97
C TYR A 209 -4.31 -4.38 -3.59
N ARG A 210 -3.26 -3.92 -4.29
CA ARG A 210 -2.21 -4.75 -4.89
C ARG A 210 -0.86 -4.43 -4.27
N LEU A 211 0.02 -5.42 -4.16
CA LEU A 211 1.42 -5.21 -3.79
C LEU A 211 2.18 -4.67 -4.99
N GLU A 212 2.60 -3.41 -4.93
CA GLU A 212 3.21 -2.73 -6.08
C GLU A 212 4.71 -2.45 -5.89
N ALA A 213 5.19 -2.43 -4.65
CA ALA A 213 6.61 -2.34 -4.36
C ALA A 213 6.96 -3.01 -3.03
N PHE A 214 8.21 -3.45 -2.88
CA PHE A 214 8.73 -3.95 -1.62
C PHE A 214 10.24 -3.81 -1.49
N VAL A 215 10.71 -3.72 -0.24
CA VAL A 215 12.02 -4.18 0.17
C VAL A 215 11.83 -5.19 1.30
N THR A 216 12.29 -6.43 1.09
CA THR A 216 12.07 -7.55 2.01
C THR A 216 13.30 -8.45 2.06
N CYS A 217 14.05 -8.41 3.15
CA CYS A 217 15.24 -9.26 3.35
C CYS A 217 14.92 -10.56 4.10
N PHE A 218 13.95 -10.54 5.01
CA PHE A 218 13.66 -11.69 5.88
C PHE A 218 12.20 -12.16 5.78
N PRO A 219 11.71 -12.57 4.60
CA PRO A 219 10.33 -13.03 4.47
C PRO A 219 10.12 -14.35 5.24
N SER A 220 8.89 -14.57 5.68
CA SER A 220 8.52 -15.76 6.46
C SER A 220 7.50 -16.61 5.72
N GLY A 221 7.97 -17.66 5.05
CA GLY A 221 7.11 -18.69 4.44
C GLY A 221 6.57 -18.37 3.05
N PHE A 222 7.15 -17.39 2.34
CA PHE A 222 6.85 -17.10 0.94
C PHE A 222 7.96 -16.27 0.30
N ARG A 223 8.08 -16.36 -1.03
CA ARG A 223 8.92 -15.45 -1.83
C ARG A 223 8.15 -14.19 -2.16
N THR A 224 8.59 -13.02 -1.67
CA THR A 224 7.89 -11.74 -1.89
C THR A 224 7.83 -11.37 -3.37
N ARG A 225 8.86 -11.69 -4.16
CA ARG A 225 8.90 -11.48 -5.61
C ARG A 225 7.69 -12.10 -6.33
N ASP A 226 7.32 -13.33 -5.95
CA ASP A 226 6.19 -14.06 -6.55
C ASP A 226 4.83 -13.45 -6.17
N LYS A 227 4.81 -12.45 -5.27
CA LYS A 227 3.62 -11.76 -4.79
C LYS A 227 3.45 -10.36 -5.40
N LEU A 228 4.46 -9.85 -6.10
CA LEU A 228 4.39 -8.55 -6.74
C LEU A 228 3.26 -8.51 -7.79
N GLY A 229 2.48 -7.44 -7.77
CA GLY A 229 1.32 -7.22 -8.63
C GLY A 229 0.06 -7.96 -8.19
N LEU A 230 0.13 -8.92 -7.26
CA LEU A 230 -1.05 -9.66 -6.79
C LEU A 230 -1.94 -8.81 -5.88
N LEU A 231 -3.23 -9.10 -5.88
CA LEU A 231 -4.18 -8.54 -4.91
C LEU A 231 -3.86 -9.05 -3.51
N LEU A 232 -4.19 -8.25 -2.51
CA LEU A 232 -4.01 -8.62 -1.11
C LEU A 232 -4.67 -9.98 -0.79
N ALA A 233 -5.86 -10.26 -1.33
CA ALA A 233 -6.53 -11.54 -1.15
C ALA A 233 -5.78 -12.72 -1.81
N GLU A 234 -5.18 -12.50 -2.99
CA GLU A 234 -4.42 -13.51 -3.72
C GLU A 234 -3.09 -13.85 -3.02
N ILE A 235 -2.43 -12.83 -2.45
CA ILE A 235 -1.23 -13.01 -1.61
C ILE A 235 -1.55 -13.95 -0.44
N HIS A 236 -2.73 -13.80 0.15
CA HIS A 236 -3.19 -14.60 1.29
C HIS A 236 -3.91 -15.90 0.90
N ALA A 237 -4.01 -16.27 -0.37
CA ALA A 237 -4.69 -17.49 -0.81
C ALA A 237 -4.20 -18.78 -0.10
N PRO A 238 -2.90 -18.94 0.23
CA PRO A 238 -2.43 -20.11 0.98
C PRO A 238 -2.88 -20.16 2.44
N VAL A 239 -3.36 -19.04 3.01
CA VAL A 239 -3.76 -18.97 4.41
C VAL A 239 -5.13 -19.65 4.59
N PRO A 240 -5.21 -20.74 5.39
CA PRO A 240 -6.46 -21.46 5.59
C PRO A 240 -7.58 -20.52 6.06
N HIS A 241 -8.76 -20.68 5.47
CA HIS A 241 -9.97 -19.92 5.80
C HIS A 241 -9.90 -18.39 5.60
N TYR A 242 -8.83 -17.84 5.01
CA TYR A 242 -8.69 -16.38 4.84
C TYR A 242 -9.86 -15.79 4.07
N ARG A 243 -10.20 -16.37 2.91
CA ARG A 243 -11.29 -15.89 2.05
C ARG A 243 -12.63 -15.88 2.77
N GLN A 244 -12.90 -16.92 3.56
CA GLN A 244 -14.17 -17.10 4.24
C GLN A 244 -14.30 -16.25 5.53
N LYS A 245 -13.18 -15.91 6.18
CA LYS A 245 -13.19 -15.30 7.52
C LYS A 245 -12.59 -13.90 7.59
N LEU A 246 -11.65 -13.54 6.71
CA LEU A 246 -10.83 -12.34 6.84
C LEU A 246 -10.90 -11.39 5.65
N GLU A 247 -11.00 -11.89 4.41
CA GLU A 247 -10.92 -11.08 3.18
C GLU A 247 -11.81 -9.83 3.22
N ARG A 248 -13.12 -10.00 3.43
CA ARG A 248 -14.06 -8.86 3.51
C ARG A 248 -13.72 -7.84 4.61
N SER A 249 -13.21 -8.31 5.75
CA SER A 249 -12.82 -7.43 6.85
C SER A 249 -11.53 -6.68 6.52
N MET A 250 -10.60 -7.35 5.85
CA MET A 250 -9.33 -6.79 5.39
C MET A 250 -9.56 -5.70 4.34
N ASP A 251 -10.36 -5.99 3.30
CA ASP A 251 -10.65 -5.02 2.23
C ASP A 251 -11.31 -3.76 2.80
N ARG A 252 -12.32 -3.93 3.66
CA ARG A 252 -12.97 -2.81 4.36
C ARG A 252 -12.01 -2.02 5.23
N PHE A 253 -11.05 -2.68 5.86
CA PHE A 253 -10.08 -2.02 6.71
C PHE A 253 -9.15 -1.13 5.89
N PHE A 254 -8.54 -1.66 4.83
CA PHE A 254 -7.65 -0.89 3.96
C PHE A 254 -8.38 0.27 3.28
N ALA A 255 -9.59 0.04 2.77
CA ALA A 255 -10.40 1.11 2.16
C ALA A 255 -10.81 2.22 3.15
N ALA A 256 -10.76 1.96 4.47
CA ALA A 256 -11.12 2.91 5.51
C ALA A 256 -9.90 3.43 6.31
N LEU A 257 -8.68 2.98 5.99
CA LEU A 257 -7.48 3.40 6.69
C LEU A 257 -7.15 4.84 6.29
N GLY A 258 -7.40 5.76 7.22
CA GLY A 258 -7.14 7.19 7.03
C GLY A 258 -5.66 7.55 7.16
N VAL A 259 -5.32 8.70 6.61
CA VAL A 259 -4.03 9.37 6.72
C VAL A 259 -3.69 9.63 8.20
N GLY A 260 -2.44 9.42 8.60
CA GLY A 260 -2.00 9.59 10.00
C GLY A 260 -2.41 8.48 10.98
N ARG A 261 -3.24 7.52 10.57
CA ARG A 261 -3.65 6.40 11.42
C ARG A 261 -2.69 5.22 11.29
N VAL A 262 -2.06 4.83 12.41
CA VAL A 262 -1.21 3.64 12.48
C VAL A 262 -1.93 2.52 13.22
N VAL A 263 -1.87 1.32 12.67
CA VAL A 263 -2.29 0.10 13.36
C VAL A 263 -1.15 -0.90 13.36
N LYS A 264 -1.10 -1.75 14.37
CA LYS A 264 -0.16 -2.87 14.45
C LYS A 264 -0.89 -4.16 14.78
N ARG A 265 -0.25 -5.28 14.47
CA ARG A 265 -0.67 -6.61 14.88
C ARG A 265 0.55 -7.52 14.98
N TRP A 266 0.44 -8.56 15.80
CA TRP A 266 1.45 -9.59 15.88
C TRP A 266 1.11 -10.75 14.96
N ASN A 267 2.08 -11.16 14.15
CA ASN A 267 2.08 -12.45 13.48
C ASN A 267 3.24 -13.28 14.03
N TRP A 268 3.13 -14.60 14.01
CA TRP A 268 4.19 -15.48 14.51
C TRP A 268 4.22 -16.79 13.75
N THR A 269 5.41 -17.38 13.70
CA THR A 269 5.67 -18.75 13.23
C THR A 269 6.82 -19.33 14.06
N VAL A 270 7.10 -20.61 13.90
CA VAL A 270 8.26 -21.28 14.51
C VAL A 270 9.20 -21.72 13.41
N SER A 271 10.46 -21.30 13.51
CA SER A 271 11.55 -21.79 12.66
C SER A 271 12.38 -22.79 13.45
N THR A 272 12.76 -23.90 12.82
CA THR A 272 13.69 -24.88 13.39
C THR A 272 15.16 -24.53 13.13
N THR A 273 15.41 -23.47 12.36
CA THR A 273 16.75 -22.95 12.05
C THR A 273 16.92 -21.54 12.62
N GLY A 274 18.13 -21.20 13.09
CA GLY A 274 18.45 -19.88 13.64
C GLY A 274 18.64 -18.77 12.59
N GLY A 275 18.72 -19.11 11.29
CA GLY A 275 18.86 -18.13 10.21
C GLY A 275 17.59 -17.30 9.99
N LEU A 276 17.77 -16.04 9.59
CA LEU A 276 16.69 -15.12 9.24
C LEU A 276 16.23 -15.33 7.79
N GLY A 277 14.92 -15.31 7.55
CA GLY A 277 14.30 -15.52 6.23
C GLY A 277 14.06 -16.99 5.89
N GLY A 278 13.09 -17.66 6.53
CA GLY A 278 12.91 -19.12 6.58
C GLY A 278 13.01 -19.94 5.27
N ARG A 279 13.12 -21.28 5.40
CA ARG A 279 13.43 -22.25 4.32
C ARG A 279 12.50 -22.21 3.11
N GLU A 280 11.20 -22.10 3.32
CA GLU A 280 10.25 -22.02 2.21
C GLU A 280 10.05 -20.56 1.80
N GLY A 281 10.79 -20.15 0.77
CA GLY A 281 10.66 -18.85 0.13
C GLY A 281 11.40 -17.68 0.79
N GLY A 282 12.17 -17.93 1.85
CA GLY A 282 13.19 -17.02 2.32
C GLY A 282 14.61 -17.55 2.06
N PHE A 283 15.61 -16.73 2.39
CA PHE A 283 17.02 -16.99 2.09
C PHE A 283 17.69 -18.08 2.95
N ALA A 284 16.94 -18.96 3.62
CA ALA A 284 17.53 -19.96 4.50
C ALA A 284 18.34 -21.06 3.77
N ASP A 285 18.26 -21.15 2.44
CA ASP A 285 19.18 -21.97 1.63
C ASP A 285 20.56 -21.30 1.39
N TYR A 286 20.73 -20.03 1.79
CA TYR A 286 21.96 -19.26 1.53
C TYR A 286 22.91 -19.14 2.75
N GLY A 287 22.69 -19.93 3.80
CA GLY A 287 23.69 -20.12 4.85
C GLY A 287 23.96 -18.93 5.77
N ALA A 288 23.08 -17.93 5.82
CA ALA A 288 23.17 -16.82 6.76
C ALA A 288 22.90 -17.31 8.20
N GLN A 289 23.94 -17.81 8.85
CA GLN A 289 23.98 -18.06 10.29
C GLN A 289 24.18 -16.70 10.99
N VAL A 290 23.34 -16.41 11.99
CA VAL A 290 23.55 -15.31 12.94
C VAL A 290 24.67 -15.69 13.89
#